data_AF-A0A2N1DH93-F1
#
_entry.id   AF-A0A2N1DH93-F1
#
_cell.length_a   1.000
_cell.length_b   1.000
_cell.length_c   1.000
_cell.angle_alpha   90.00
_cell.angle_beta   90.00
_cell.angle_gamma   90.00
#
_symmetry.space_group_name_H-M   'P 1'
#
loop_
_entity.id
_entity.type
_entity.pdbx_description
1 polymer ?
#
loop_
_entity_poly.entity_id
_entity_poly.type
_entity_poly.pdbx_seq_one_letter_code
_entity_poly.pdbx_strand_id
1 'polypeptide(L)'
;MEIFDTEGDGSQDEATLWSLSNEFLEAAIVLKDAPKTKVSFSVATYYLVGHSAELSLKSYLFKQGLAVNDLKMIGHNLSNLIDKAMNYGLSDFGEIRALSVIYKNKGLEYLRRIKQSLPPIEHLINEVKKLQSQVFNNIVSF
;
A
#
# COMPACT_ATOMS: atom_id res chain seq x y z
N MET A 1 13.88 21.69 -22.32
CA MET A 1 13.14 21.92 -21.06
C MET A 1 12.95 20.56 -20.44
N GLU A 2 14.00 20.09 -19.78
CA GLU A 2 13.96 18.85 -19.00
C GLU A 2 13.40 19.21 -17.64
N ILE A 3 12.19 18.74 -17.37
CA ILE A 3 11.52 18.85 -16.07
C ILE A 3 11.61 17.44 -15.51
N PHE A 4 12.02 17.31 -14.24
CA PHE A 4 12.29 16.08 -13.49
C PHE A 4 13.75 15.61 -13.57
N ASP A 5 14.61 16.40 -12.95
CA ASP A 5 15.87 15.93 -12.40
C ASP A 5 15.58 14.88 -11.31
N THR A 6 16.25 13.72 -11.39
CA THR A 6 15.95 12.52 -10.58
C THR A 6 16.78 12.42 -9.31
N GLU A 7 17.26 13.54 -8.78
CA GLU A 7 17.71 13.63 -7.38
C GLU A 7 16.52 14.07 -6.53
N GLY A 8 16.05 13.19 -5.64
CA GLY A 8 14.86 13.42 -4.83
C GLY A 8 14.96 14.74 -4.05
N ASP A 9 14.07 15.67 -4.37
CA ASP A 9 13.89 16.99 -3.75
C ASP A 9 13.47 16.96 -2.26
N GLY A 10 13.57 15.81 -1.60
CA GLY A 10 13.07 15.60 -0.24
C GLY A 10 11.55 15.42 -0.15
N SER A 11 10.80 15.41 -1.26
CA SER A 11 9.33 15.23 -1.26
C SER A 11 8.86 13.80 -0.99
N GLN A 12 9.77 12.82 -0.95
CA GLN A 12 9.47 11.44 -0.59
C GLN A 12 10.16 11.08 0.74
N ASP A 13 9.74 11.74 1.81
CA ASP A 13 10.12 11.35 3.18
C ASP A 13 9.09 10.41 3.83
N GLU A 14 9.48 9.81 4.96
CA GLU A 14 8.67 8.88 5.78
C GLU A 14 7.23 9.38 6.00
N ALA A 15 7.12 10.66 6.38
CA ALA A 15 5.89 11.31 6.77
C ALA A 15 4.97 11.53 5.57
N THR A 16 5.53 11.86 4.41
CA THR A 16 4.76 12.01 3.17
C THR A 16 4.20 10.68 2.71
N LEU A 17 4.99 9.59 2.75
CA LEU A 17 4.51 8.24 2.40
C LEU A 17 3.40 7.78 3.36
N TRP A 18 3.57 8.03 4.66
CA TRP A 18 2.56 7.69 5.66
C TRP A 18 1.28 8.50 5.45
N SER A 19 1.37 9.82 5.31
CA SER A 19 0.22 10.71 5.09
C SER A 19 -0.57 10.28 3.86
N LEU A 20 0.12 10.09 2.73
CA LEU A 20 -0.49 9.66 1.49
C LEU A 20 -1.15 8.27 1.63
N SER A 21 -0.54 7.35 2.38
CA SER A 21 -1.16 6.05 2.65
C SER A 21 -2.51 6.16 3.36
N ASN A 22 -2.67 7.12 4.26
CA ASN A 22 -3.93 7.38 4.95
C ASN A 22 -4.98 7.94 3.99
N GLU A 23 -4.61 8.89 3.14
CA GLU A 23 -5.51 9.45 2.13
C GLU A 23 -6.09 8.37 1.21
N PHE A 24 -5.25 7.45 0.74
CA PHE A 24 -5.68 6.33 -0.11
C PHE A 24 -6.61 5.35 0.62
N LEU A 25 -6.34 5.04 1.89
CA LEU A 25 -7.22 4.16 2.67
C LEU A 25 -8.59 4.81 2.87
N GLU A 26 -8.60 6.10 3.18
CA GLU A 26 -9.84 6.81 3.47
C GLU A 26 -10.69 6.99 2.21
N ALA A 27 -10.05 7.27 1.07
CA ALA A 27 -10.71 7.23 -0.23
C ALA A 27 -11.33 5.84 -0.51
N ALA A 28 -10.63 4.76 -0.17
CA ALA A 28 -11.15 3.40 -0.36
C ALA A 28 -12.40 3.12 0.50
N ILE A 29 -12.39 3.56 1.76
CA ILE A 29 -13.52 3.40 2.69
C ILE A 29 -14.73 4.18 2.19
N VAL A 30 -14.54 5.45 1.81
CA VAL A 30 -15.62 6.27 1.23
C VAL A 30 -16.18 5.64 -0.04
N LEU A 31 -15.33 5.15 -0.94
CA LEU A 31 -15.75 4.55 -2.20
C LEU A 31 -16.50 3.23 -2.01
N LYS A 32 -16.08 2.44 -1.00
CA LYS A 32 -16.72 1.18 -0.64
C LYS A 32 -18.15 1.38 -0.13
N ASP A 33 -18.36 2.41 0.69
CA ASP A 33 -19.65 2.70 1.31
C ASP A 33 -20.53 3.64 0.45
N ALA A 34 -20.02 4.05 -0.72
CA ALA A 34 -20.76 4.86 -1.66
C ALA A 34 -22.05 4.17 -2.14
N PRO A 35 -23.14 4.93 -2.42
CA PRO A 35 -24.35 4.37 -3.00
C PRO A 35 -24.06 3.60 -4.30
N LYS A 36 -24.81 2.52 -4.53
CA LYS A 36 -24.68 1.73 -5.76
C LYS A 36 -24.85 2.63 -6.99
N THR A 37 -23.87 2.60 -7.87
CA THR A 37 -23.93 3.32 -9.15
C THR A 37 -24.21 2.34 -10.30
N LYS A 38 -24.20 2.85 -11.53
CA LYS A 38 -24.34 2.02 -12.75
C LYS A 38 -23.18 1.03 -12.95
N VAL A 39 -22.04 1.28 -12.32
CA VAL A 39 -20.83 0.45 -12.41
C VAL A 39 -20.33 0.06 -11.02
N SER A 40 -19.69 -1.10 -10.92
CA SER A 40 -19.02 -1.50 -9.67
C SER A 40 -17.69 -0.76 -9.53
N PHE A 41 -17.43 -0.24 -8.33
CA PHE A 41 -16.13 0.33 -7.98
C PHE A 41 -15.19 -0.68 -7.30
N SER A 42 -15.56 -1.96 -7.20
CA SER A 42 -14.81 -2.97 -6.46
C SER A 42 -13.31 -3.00 -6.81
N VAL A 43 -12.96 -3.01 -8.10
CA VAL A 43 -11.56 -3.05 -8.55
C VAL A 43 -10.81 -1.79 -8.12
N ALA A 44 -11.43 -0.61 -8.25
CA ALA A 44 -10.86 0.65 -7.81
C ALA A 44 -10.66 0.65 -6.29
N THR A 45 -11.64 0.16 -5.52
CA THR A 45 -11.51 0.02 -4.06
C THR A 45 -10.33 -0.88 -3.69
N TYR A 46 -10.18 -2.06 -4.30
CA TYR A 46 -9.01 -2.92 -4.04
C TYR A 46 -7.69 -2.26 -4.41
N TYR A 47 -7.66 -1.47 -5.48
CA TYR A 47 -6.46 -0.74 -5.88
C TYR A 47 -6.08 0.28 -4.81
N LEU A 48 -7.03 1.09 -4.35
CA LEU A 48 -6.80 2.11 -3.32
C LEU A 48 -6.29 1.47 -2.01
N VAL A 49 -6.90 0.36 -1.58
CA VAL A 49 -6.44 -0.37 -0.38
C VAL A 49 -5.04 -0.96 -0.57
N GLY A 50 -4.78 -1.59 -1.73
CA GLY A 50 -3.46 -2.15 -2.04
C GLY A 50 -2.36 -1.09 -2.11
N HIS A 51 -2.68 0.07 -2.67
CA HIS A 51 -1.75 1.20 -2.76
C HIS A 51 -1.48 1.84 -1.39
N SER A 52 -2.51 1.97 -0.55
CA SER A 52 -2.34 2.36 0.84
C SER A 52 -1.39 1.41 1.58
N ALA A 53 -1.58 0.09 1.45
CA ALA A 53 -0.70 -0.91 2.06
C ALA A 53 0.76 -0.78 1.59
N GLU A 54 0.97 -0.59 0.29
CA GLU A 54 2.29 -0.40 -0.30
C GLU A 54 3.01 0.81 0.31
N LEU A 55 2.33 1.95 0.38
CA LEU A 55 2.88 3.19 0.93
C LEU A 55 3.19 3.08 2.42
N SER A 56 2.30 2.44 3.19
CA SER A 56 2.54 2.19 4.62
C SER A 56 3.76 1.28 4.84
N LEU A 57 3.91 0.19 4.07
CA LEU A 57 5.09 -0.68 4.17
C LEU A 57 6.38 0.05 3.78
N LYS A 58 6.34 0.86 2.73
CA LYS A 58 7.49 1.68 2.31
C LYS A 58 7.87 2.72 3.36
N SER A 59 6.89 3.39 3.96
CA SER A 59 7.12 4.34 5.07
C SER A 59 7.79 3.65 6.25
N TYR A 60 7.29 2.48 6.66
CA TYR A 60 7.91 1.68 7.73
C TYR A 60 9.37 1.32 7.40
N LEU A 61 9.62 0.76 6.22
CA LEU A 61 10.97 0.37 5.81
C LEU A 61 11.92 1.57 5.69
N PHE A 62 11.43 2.72 5.24
CA PHE A 62 12.21 3.95 5.20
C PHE A 62 12.67 4.36 6.60
N LYS A 63 11.79 4.29 7.61
CA LYS A 63 12.14 4.56 9.02
C LYS A 63 13.18 3.58 9.57
N GLN A 64 13.20 2.36 9.05
CA GLN A 64 14.23 1.36 9.36
C GLN A 64 15.57 1.60 8.64
N GLY A 65 15.71 2.71 7.91
CA GLY A 65 16.96 3.13 7.27
C GLY A 65 17.14 2.67 5.82
N LEU A 66 16.10 2.14 5.17
CA LEU A 66 16.18 1.82 3.73
C LEU A 66 16.12 3.10 2.88
N ALA A 67 16.99 3.20 1.89
CA ALA A 67 16.97 4.32 0.96
C ALA A 67 15.75 4.25 0.03
N VAL A 68 15.26 5.41 -0.42
CA VAL A 68 14.15 5.50 -1.39
C VAL A 68 14.43 4.68 -2.65
N ASN A 69 15.69 4.63 -3.10
CA ASN A 69 16.09 3.85 -4.27
C ASN A 69 15.88 2.34 -4.06
N ASP A 70 16.19 1.81 -2.87
CA ASP A 70 15.93 0.41 -2.54
C ASP A 70 14.44 0.11 -2.52
N LEU A 71 13.63 1.03 -1.97
CA LEU A 71 12.17 0.91 -1.94
C LEU A 71 11.56 0.96 -3.35
N LYS A 72 12.12 1.78 -4.24
CA LYS A 72 11.73 1.83 -5.66
C LYS A 72 12.06 0.51 -6.37
N MET A 73 13.21 -0.10 -6.06
CA MET A 73 13.59 -1.39 -6.64
C MET A 73 12.69 -2.55 -6.20
N ILE A 74 12.16 -2.54 -4.98
CA ILE A 74 11.19 -3.55 -4.52
C ILE A 74 9.87 -3.45 -5.34
N GLY A 75 9.54 -2.26 -5.82
CA GLY A 75 8.40 -2.02 -6.71
C GLY A 75 7.05 -2.24 -6.02
N HIS A 76 6.05 -2.67 -6.81
CA HIS A 76 4.66 -2.90 -6.37
C HIS A 76 4.41 -4.33 -5.84
N ASN A 77 5.43 -4.99 -5.28
CA ASN A 77 5.30 -6.35 -4.77
C ASN A 77 5.07 -6.33 -3.26
N LEU A 78 3.80 -6.35 -2.85
CA LEU A 78 3.38 -6.31 -1.44
C LEU A 78 4.00 -7.45 -0.62
N SER A 79 4.10 -8.66 -1.18
CA SER A 79 4.73 -9.80 -0.48
C SER A 79 6.18 -9.53 -0.14
N ASN A 80 6.96 -9.00 -1.10
CA ASN A 80 8.37 -8.68 -0.86
C ASN A 80 8.52 -7.55 0.18
N LEU A 81 7.62 -6.56 0.16
CA LEU A 81 7.61 -5.48 1.15
C LEU A 81 7.31 -6.02 2.55
N ILE A 82 6.33 -6.91 2.69
CA ILE A 82 6.02 -7.57 3.97
C ILE A 82 7.21 -8.40 4.43
N ASP A 83 7.76 -9.27 3.58
CA ASP A 83 8.91 -10.13 3.93
C ASP A 83 10.10 -9.28 4.39
N LYS A 84 10.36 -8.17 3.70
CA LYS A 84 11.43 -7.24 4.09
C LYS A 84 11.12 -6.60 5.44
N ALA A 85 9.91 -6.10 5.66
CA ALA A 85 9.51 -5.42 6.88
C ALA A 85 9.49 -6.34 8.11
N MET A 86 9.13 -7.62 7.92
CA MET A 86 9.20 -8.64 8.97
C MET A 86 10.62 -8.84 9.51
N ASN A 87 11.65 -8.68 8.67
CA ASN A 87 13.05 -8.72 9.14
C ASN A 87 13.39 -7.58 10.11
N TYR A 88 12.58 -6.52 10.16
CA TYR A 88 12.72 -5.41 11.09
C TYR A 88 11.72 -5.46 12.26
N GLY A 89 10.99 -6.58 12.40
CA GLY A 89 10.07 -6.81 13.51
C GLY A 89 8.61 -6.46 13.23
N LEU A 90 8.25 -6.13 12.00
CA LEU A 90 6.85 -5.96 11.61
C LEU A 90 6.11 -7.31 11.67
N SER A 91 4.82 -7.29 12.04
CA SER A 91 3.97 -8.47 11.98
C SER A 91 3.70 -8.91 10.53
N ASP A 92 3.33 -10.17 10.33
CA ASP A 92 2.85 -10.64 9.01
C ASP A 92 1.41 -10.17 8.77
N PHE A 93 1.07 -9.97 7.50
CA PHE A 93 -0.24 -9.46 7.04
C PHE A 93 -0.76 -10.33 5.89
N GLY A 94 -1.56 -11.33 6.24
CA GLY A 94 -1.96 -12.42 5.35
C GLY A 94 -2.90 -11.98 4.22
N GLU A 95 -3.83 -11.06 4.50
CA GLU A 95 -4.79 -10.57 3.50
C GLU A 95 -4.10 -9.64 2.48
N ILE A 96 -3.20 -8.76 2.95
CA ILE A 96 -2.35 -7.91 2.11
C ILE A 96 -1.43 -8.78 1.25
N ARG A 97 -0.87 -9.87 1.82
CA ARG A 97 -0.08 -10.85 1.07
C ARG A 97 -0.92 -11.56 0.01
N ALA A 98 -2.16 -11.94 0.31
CA ALA A 98 -3.06 -12.56 -0.65
C ALA A 98 -3.38 -11.61 -1.83
N LEU A 99 -3.50 -10.30 -1.57
CA LEU A 99 -3.70 -9.28 -2.61
C LEU A 99 -2.49 -9.13 -3.55
N SER A 100 -1.28 -9.35 -3.03
CA SER A 100 0.00 -9.14 -3.73
C SER A 100 0.05 -9.75 -5.14
N VAL A 101 -0.49 -10.95 -5.32
CA VAL A 101 -0.44 -11.67 -6.61
C VAL A 101 -1.18 -10.89 -7.71
N ILE A 102 -2.31 -10.27 -7.36
CA ILE A 102 -3.14 -9.49 -8.29
C ILE A 102 -2.56 -8.09 -8.47
N TYR A 103 -2.13 -7.49 -7.36
CA TYR A 103 -1.59 -6.13 -7.31
C TYR A 103 -0.27 -6.00 -8.09
N LYS A 104 0.68 -6.92 -7.87
CA LYS A 104 1.99 -6.96 -8.56
C LYS A 104 1.87 -6.99 -10.07
N ASN A 105 0.87 -7.70 -10.59
CA ASN A 105 0.66 -7.88 -12.03
C ASN A 105 -0.11 -6.71 -12.68
N LYS A 106 -0.34 -5.60 -11.94
CA LYS A 106 -1.23 -4.52 -12.37
C LYS A 106 -2.61 -5.03 -12.79
N GLY A 107 -3.04 -6.16 -12.22
CA GLY A 107 -4.31 -6.81 -12.58
C GLY A 107 -5.53 -5.96 -12.24
N LEU A 108 -5.36 -5.02 -11.31
CA LEU A 108 -6.38 -4.02 -10.97
C LEU A 108 -6.40 -2.83 -11.94
N GLU A 109 -5.30 -2.55 -12.66
CA GLU A 109 -5.23 -1.50 -13.69
C GLU A 109 -5.68 -2.03 -15.06
N TYR A 110 -5.31 -3.27 -15.39
CA TYR A 110 -5.65 -3.92 -16.64
C TYR A 110 -6.59 -5.09 -16.37
N LEU A 111 -7.89 -4.87 -16.59
CA LEU A 111 -8.98 -5.86 -16.48
C LEU A 111 -8.76 -7.07 -17.40
N ARG A 112 -7.85 -7.97 -17.03
CA ARG A 112 -7.81 -9.34 -17.53
C ARG A 112 -8.78 -10.17 -16.69
N ARG A 113 -9.34 -11.25 -17.23
CA ARG A 113 -10.21 -12.16 -16.45
C ARG A 113 -9.41 -12.75 -15.28
N ILE A 114 -9.49 -12.13 -14.11
CA ILE A 114 -8.87 -12.62 -12.89
C ILE A 114 -9.70 -13.81 -12.41
N LYS A 115 -9.15 -15.03 -12.52
CA LYS A 115 -9.68 -16.25 -11.88
C LYS A 115 -9.16 -16.41 -10.43
N GLN A 116 -8.57 -15.37 -9.85
CA GLN A 116 -8.03 -15.41 -8.50
C GLN A 116 -9.05 -14.88 -7.49
N SER A 117 -9.16 -15.56 -6.36
CA SER A 117 -9.99 -15.13 -5.25
C SER A 117 -9.36 -13.91 -4.60
N LEU A 118 -10.09 -12.79 -4.55
CA LEU A 118 -9.70 -11.62 -3.76
C LEU A 118 -10.07 -11.87 -2.29
N PRO A 119 -9.27 -11.37 -1.34
CA PRO A 119 -9.63 -11.39 0.08
C PRO A 119 -10.88 -10.52 0.32
N PRO A 120 -11.73 -10.81 1.32
CA PRO A 120 -12.86 -9.93 1.63
C PRO A 120 -12.38 -8.50 1.92
N ILE A 121 -12.97 -7.52 1.23
CA ILE A 121 -12.51 -6.12 1.29
C ILE A 121 -12.46 -5.56 2.72
N GLU A 122 -13.41 -5.94 3.58
CA GLU A 122 -13.44 -5.54 4.98
C GLU A 122 -12.23 -6.05 5.78
N HIS A 123 -11.84 -7.30 5.53
CA HIS A 123 -10.69 -7.90 6.20
C HIS A 123 -9.42 -7.21 5.76
N LEU A 124 -9.30 -6.94 4.46
CA LEU A 124 -8.16 -6.23 3.90
C LEU A 124 -8.06 -4.79 4.46
N ILE A 125 -9.16 -4.03 4.50
CA ILE A 125 -9.19 -2.69 5.10
C ILE A 125 -8.75 -2.74 6.57
N ASN A 126 -9.29 -3.68 7.34
CA ASN A 126 -8.92 -3.84 8.76
C ASN A 126 -7.45 -4.19 8.94
N GLU A 127 -6.88 -5.00 8.03
CA GLU A 127 -5.47 -5.34 8.08
C GLU A 127 -4.57 -4.14 7.73
N VAL A 128 -4.94 -3.33 6.75
CA VAL A 128 -4.22 -2.07 6.44
C VAL A 128 -4.30 -1.07 7.60
N LYS A 129 -5.44 -0.96 8.29
CA LYS A 129 -5.55 -0.14 9.51
C LYS A 129 -4.60 -0.60 10.62
N LYS A 130 -4.46 -1.92 10.80
CA LYS A 130 -3.49 -2.51 11.77
C LYS A 130 -2.06 -2.18 11.37
N LEU A 131 -1.72 -2.34 10.09
CA LEU A 131 -0.43 -1.95 9.54
C LEU A 131 -0.13 -0.47 9.82
N GLN A 132 -1.02 0.45 9.42
CA GLN A 132 -0.84 1.89 9.66
C GLN A 132 -0.65 2.25 11.13
N SER A 133 -1.36 1.55 12.03
CA SER A 133 -1.20 1.73 13.48
C SER A 133 0.19 1.29 13.96
N GLN A 134 0.69 0.14 13.47
CA GLN A 134 2.06 -0.30 13.78
C GLN A 134 3.11 0.64 13.21
N VAL A 135 2.92 1.13 11.97
CA VAL A 135 3.80 2.12 11.37
C VAL A 135 3.80 3.39 12.20
N PHE A 136 2.64 3.97 12.53
CA PHE A 136 2.52 5.19 13.32
C PHE A 136 3.24 5.10 14.68
N ASN A 137 3.05 4.00 15.41
CA ASN A 137 3.75 3.77 16.68
C ASN A 137 5.28 3.72 16.50
N ASN A 138 5.76 3.26 15.36
CA ASN A 138 7.18 3.27 14.99
C ASN A 138 7.67 4.67 14.56
N ILE A 139 6.80 5.50 13.97
CA ILE A 139 7.13 6.88 13.59
C ILE A 139 7.35 7.74 14.85
N VAL A 140 6.48 7.60 15.86
CA VAL A 140 6.40 8.48 17.04
C VAL A 140 7.31 8.05 18.20
N SER A 141 7.94 6.88 18.13
CA SER A 141 8.94 6.47 19.13
C SER A 141 10.23 7.30 18.97
N PHE A 142 10.42 8.27 19.88
CA PHE A 142 11.65 9.07 20.06
C PHE A 142 12.65 8.39 20.99
#